data_AF-A0A534GDU0-F1
#
_entry.id   AF-A0A534GDU0-F1
#
_cell.length_a   1.000
_cell.length_b   1.000
_cell.length_c   1.000
_cell.angle_alpha   90.00
_cell.angle_beta   90.00
_cell.angle_gamma   90.00
#
_symmetry.space_group_name_H-M   'P 1'
#
loop_
_entity.id
_entity.type
_entity.pdbx_description
1 polymer ?
#
loop_
_entity_poly.entity_id
_entity_poly.type
_entity_poly.pdbx_seq_one_letter_code
_entity_poly.pdbx_strand_id
1 'polypeptide(L)'
;MTTGVLRSILVTPEMHRVHHSVAPSETNSNYGFNLAWWDRLFGTYRAQPAAGHERMRIGLEQFRDPRELRLDCMLLQPFRAP
;
A
#
# COMPACT_ATOMS: atom_id res chain seq x y z
N MET A 1 18.58 4.37 -11.59
CA MET A 1 19.44 3.30 -11.00
C MET A 1 19.40 3.23 -9.47
N THR A 2 18.59 4.03 -8.75
CA THR A 2 18.90 4.31 -7.32
C THR A 2 18.06 3.57 -6.28
N THR A 3 16.87 3.03 -6.57
CA THR A 3 16.05 2.32 -5.56
C THR A 3 16.25 0.81 -5.53
N GLY A 4 16.79 0.17 -6.58
CA GLY A 4 16.85 -1.29 -6.67
C GLY A 4 17.63 -1.95 -5.52
N VAL A 5 18.78 -1.39 -5.17
CA VAL A 5 19.61 -1.86 -4.03
C VAL A 5 18.95 -1.51 -2.69
N LEU A 6 18.29 -0.37 -2.58
CA LEU A 6 17.62 0.01 -1.34
C LEU A 6 16.44 -0.93 -1.03
N ARG A 7 15.67 -1.29 -2.06
CA ARG A 7 14.49 -2.16 -1.99
C ARG A 7 14.80 -3.63 -1.71
N SER A 8 16.08 -4.04 -1.76
CA SER A 8 16.46 -5.39 -1.32
C SER A 8 16.60 -5.47 0.20
N ILE A 9 16.81 -4.35 0.88
CA ILE A 9 17.07 -4.29 2.33
C ILE A 9 15.90 -3.62 3.07
N LEU A 10 15.51 -2.42 2.63
CA LEU A 10 14.52 -1.58 3.30
C LEU A 10 13.21 -1.52 2.53
N VAL A 11 12.11 -1.47 3.28
CA VAL A 11 10.79 -1.18 2.71
C VAL A 11 10.76 0.29 2.33
N THR A 12 10.66 0.57 1.03
CA THR A 12 10.59 1.93 0.52
C THR A 12 9.15 2.44 0.47
N PRO A 13 8.91 3.77 0.44
CA PRO A 13 7.57 4.31 0.29
C PRO A 13 6.82 3.74 -0.91
N GLU A 14 7.51 3.52 -2.05
CA GLU A 14 6.90 2.90 -3.23
C GLU A 14 6.46 1.45 -2.99
N MET A 15 7.22 0.66 -2.23
CA MET A 15 6.83 -0.71 -1.88
C MET A 15 5.59 -0.72 -1.00
N HIS A 16 5.60 0.09 0.05
CA HIS A 16 4.48 0.22 0.97
C HIS A 16 3.23 0.76 0.27
N ARG A 17 3.39 1.66 -0.71
CA ARG A 17 2.27 2.21 -1.49
C ARG A 17 1.52 1.13 -2.28
N VAL A 18 2.19 0.06 -2.74
CA VAL A 18 1.53 -1.07 -3.43
C VAL A 18 0.58 -1.82 -2.50
N HIS A 19 0.96 -1.99 -1.23
CA HIS A 19 0.10 -2.57 -0.20
C HIS A 19 -1.18 -1.75 0.03
N HIS A 20 -1.12 -0.43 -0.18
CA HIS A 20 -2.30 0.46 -0.09
C HIS A 20 -3.16 0.50 -1.36
N SER A 21 -2.84 -0.32 -2.37
CA SER A 21 -3.67 -0.42 -3.57
C SER A 21 -5.09 -0.88 -3.22
N VAL A 22 -6.05 -0.50 -4.06
CA VAL A 22 -7.44 -1.00 -3.99
C VAL A 22 -7.57 -2.40 -4.56
N ALA A 23 -6.61 -2.85 -5.38
CA ALA A 23 -6.67 -4.15 -6.05
C ALA A 23 -6.18 -5.26 -5.09
N PRO A 24 -6.99 -6.29 -4.77
CA PRO A 24 -6.62 -7.30 -3.76
C PRO A 24 -5.31 -8.04 -4.04
N SER A 25 -4.94 -8.23 -5.30
CA SER A 25 -3.67 -8.87 -5.70
C SER A 25 -2.43 -7.98 -5.50
N GLU A 26 -2.64 -6.69 -5.26
CA GLU A 26 -1.62 -5.69 -4.91
C GLU A 26 -1.66 -5.38 -3.42
N THR A 27 -2.85 -5.21 -2.83
CA THR A 27 -3.05 -5.01 -1.40
C THR A 27 -2.44 -6.16 -0.59
N ASN A 28 -2.65 -7.40 -1.03
CA ASN A 28 -2.13 -8.59 -0.36
C ASN A 28 -0.68 -8.90 -0.75
N SER A 29 0.17 -7.88 -0.70
CA SER A 29 1.61 -7.96 -0.97
C SER A 29 2.37 -6.91 -0.15
N ASN A 30 3.69 -7.02 -0.05
CA ASN A 30 4.56 -6.07 0.66
C ASN A 30 4.13 -5.79 2.12
N TYR A 31 3.92 -6.84 2.91
CA TYR A 31 3.53 -6.77 4.33
C TYR A 31 4.66 -6.30 5.25
N GLY A 32 5.91 -6.36 4.80
CA GLY A 32 7.06 -5.89 5.57
C GLY A 32 6.93 -4.40 5.93
N PHE A 33 7.38 -4.05 7.14
CA PHE A 33 7.36 -2.66 7.62
C PHE A 33 8.73 -1.97 7.50
N ASN A 34 9.78 -2.53 8.12
CA ASN A 34 11.14 -1.95 8.05
C ASN A 34 12.04 -2.66 7.04
N LEU A 35 11.97 -3.99 6.98
CA LEU A 35 12.89 -4.82 6.21
C LEU A 35 12.18 -5.59 5.10
N ALA A 36 12.68 -5.43 3.86
CA ALA A 36 12.07 -5.95 2.63
C ALA A 36 12.22 -7.47 2.44
N TRP A 37 13.14 -8.09 3.18
CA TRP A 37 13.46 -9.52 3.07
C TRP A 37 12.32 -10.45 3.49
N TRP A 38 11.41 -9.99 4.37
CA TRP A 38 10.29 -10.78 4.85
C TRP A 38 9.35 -11.09 3.70
N ASP A 39 9.07 -10.10 2.86
CA ASP A 39 8.24 -10.28 1.68
C ASP A 39 8.87 -11.21 0.65
N ARG A 40 10.19 -11.29 0.58
CA ARG A 40 10.89 -12.22 -0.31
C ARG A 40 10.87 -13.63 0.26
N LEU A 41 11.09 -13.77 1.55
CA LEU A 41 11.08 -15.06 2.26
C LEU A 41 9.70 -15.72 2.21
N PHE A 42 8.64 -14.93 2.37
CA PHE A 42 7.26 -15.43 2.38
C PHE A 42 6.55 -15.30 1.03
N GLY A 43 7.25 -14.87 -0.03
CA GLY A 43 6.70 -14.82 -1.39
C GLY A 43 5.65 -13.73 -1.63
N THR A 44 5.56 -12.73 -0.76
CA THR A 44 4.61 -11.61 -0.86
C THR A 44 5.22 -10.35 -1.50
N TYR A 45 6.47 -10.40 -1.96
CA TYR A 45 7.14 -9.25 -2.57
C TYR A 45 6.54 -8.89 -3.94
N ARG A 46 6.11 -7.63 -4.07
CA ARG A 46 5.62 -7.05 -5.33
C ARG A 46 6.36 -5.77 -5.65
N ALA A 47 7.11 -5.77 -6.75
CA ALA A 47 7.92 -4.62 -7.14
C ALA A 47 7.06 -3.44 -7.65
N GLN A 48 6.01 -3.73 -8.41
CA GLN A 48 5.25 -2.70 -9.12
C GLN A 48 3.76 -3.09 -9.17
N PRO A 49 2.84 -2.12 -9.07
CA PRO A 49 1.43 -2.35 -9.37
C PRO A 49 1.25 -2.50 -10.89
N ALA A 50 0.19 -3.20 -11.30
CA ALA A 50 -0.08 -3.50 -12.71
C ALA A 50 -0.27 -2.22 -13.55
N ALA A 51 -0.89 -1.19 -12.98
CA ALA A 51 -1.12 0.09 -13.66
C ALA A 51 0.10 1.02 -13.65
N GLY A 52 1.17 0.66 -12.93
CA GLY A 52 2.26 1.56 -12.53
C GLY A 52 1.87 2.50 -11.38
N HIS A 53 2.84 2.99 -10.60
CA HIS A 53 2.57 3.78 -9.40
C HIS A 53 1.71 5.02 -9.67
N GLU A 54 1.90 5.72 -10.79
CA GLU A 54 1.14 6.95 -11.11
C GLU A 54 -0.37 6.71 -11.28
N ARG A 55 -0.76 5.57 -11.85
CA ARG A 55 -2.17 5.26 -12.14
C ARG A 55 -2.80 4.33 -11.12
N MET A 56 -2.02 3.86 -10.14
CA MET A 56 -2.52 3.03 -9.06
C MET A 56 -3.47 3.83 -8.17
N ARG A 57 -4.67 3.29 -7.98
CA ARG A 57 -5.67 3.85 -7.07
C ARG A 57 -5.42 3.28 -5.67
N ILE A 58 -5.39 4.15 -4.67
CA ILE A 58 -5.19 3.79 -3.26
C ILE A 58 -6.42 4.09 -2.42
N GLY A 59 -6.43 3.55 -1.20
CA GLY A 59 -7.44 3.82 -0.18
C GLY A 59 -8.58 2.81 -0.19
N LEU A 60 -9.55 3.05 0.70
CA LEU A 60 -10.70 2.17 0.89
C LEU A 60 -11.83 2.52 -0.09
N GLU A 61 -12.48 1.51 -0.67
CA GLU A 61 -13.56 1.73 -1.63
C GLU A 61 -14.76 2.46 -1.01
N GLN A 62 -15.01 2.21 0.28
CA GLN A 62 -16.11 2.76 1.06
C GLN A 62 -15.92 4.26 1.38
N PHE A 63 -14.67 4.76 1.38
CA PHE A 63 -14.34 6.13 1.82
C PHE A 63 -13.67 6.93 0.69
N ARG A 64 -14.38 7.09 -0.43
CA ARG A 64 -13.91 7.79 -1.64
C ARG A 64 -14.33 9.27 -1.72
N ASP A 65 -15.34 9.67 -0.96
CA ASP A 65 -15.81 11.05 -0.93
C ASP A 65 -14.72 11.93 -0.28
N PRO A 66 -14.31 13.06 -0.90
CA PRO A 66 -13.32 13.96 -0.30
C PRO A 66 -13.65 14.43 1.12
N ARG A 67 -14.94 14.46 1.49
CA ARG A 67 -15.39 14.78 2.85
C ARG A 67 -14.89 13.78 3.89
N GLU A 68 -14.69 12.52 3.50
CA GLU A 68 -14.16 11.47 4.38
C GLU A 68 -12.69 11.71 4.76
N LEU A 69 -11.99 12.62 4.07
CA LEU A 69 -10.62 13.02 4.40
C LEU A 69 -10.53 14.10 5.50
N ARG A 70 -11.68 14.60 5.98
CA ARG A 70 -11.70 15.47 7.15
C ARG A 70 -11.32 14.66 8.40
N LEU A 71 -10.61 15.29 9.32
CA LEU A 71 -10.12 14.63 10.54
C LEU A 71 -11.26 13.98 11.34
N ASP A 72 -12.37 14.68 11.53
CA ASP A 72 -13.53 14.16 12.25
C ASP A 72 -14.16 12.95 11.54
N CYS A 73 -14.23 12.97 10.21
CA CYS A 73 -14.71 11.84 9.45
C CYS A 73 -13.74 10.65 9.57
N MET A 74 -12.42 10.86 9.40
CA MET A 74 -11.39 9.82 9.53
C MET A 74 -11.41 9.13 10.91
N LEU A 75 -11.58 9.89 11.99
CA LEU A 75 -11.67 9.33 13.34
C LEU A 75 -12.94 8.49 13.54
N LEU A 76 -14.01 8.78 12.80
CA LEU A 76 -15.27 8.04 12.86
C LEU A 76 -15.34 6.88 11.84
N GLN A 77 -14.47 6.83 10.82
CA GLN A 77 -14.47 5.77 9.81
C GLN A 77 -14.50 4.34 10.39
N PRO A 78 -13.71 4.00 11.44
CA PRO A 78 -13.72 2.66 12.03
C PRO A 78 -15.07 2.22 12.62
N PHE A 79 -15.99 3.16 12.87
CA PHE A 79 -17.32 2.88 13.42
C PHE A 79 -18.44 2.96 12.37
N ARG A 80 -18.12 3.29 11.10
CA ARG A 80 -19.11 3.56 10.03
C ARG A 80 -19.19 2.44 8.99
N ALA A 81 -18.14 1.64 8.83
CA ALA A 81 -18.12 0.51 7.90
C ALA A 81 -17.64 -0.76 8.64
N PRO A 82 -18.30 -1.92 8.43
CA PRO A 82 -17.76 -3.22 8.82
C PRO A 82 -16.64 -3.69 7.88
#